data_AF-D7GXD7-F1
#
_entry.id   AF-D7GXD7-F1
#
_cell.length_a   1.000
_cell.length_b   1.000
_cell.length_c   1.000
_cell.angle_alpha   90.00
_cell.angle_beta   90.00
_cell.angle_gamma   90.00
#
_symmetry.space_group_name_H-M   'P 1'
#
loop_
_entity.id
_entity.type
_entity.pdbx_description
1 polymer ?
#
loop_
_entity_poly.entity_id
_entity_poly.type
_entity_poly.pdbx_seq_one_letter_code
_entity_poly.pdbx_strand_id
1 'polypeptide(L)'
;MEEGVAIDNVWDIDKLNSSAKERLGYPTQKPIALLERIIMASSNEGDLVLDPFCGCGTTVTAAQKLNRQWIGIDITHLATNLIKLRLADMFELEPKRDYDVTGEPEDFTGATELALQNRYQFQWWATSLINARPYGDKKRGKDTGIDGILYFSDEKDKVKKAIVSVKSGKVSVSNVRDLGHVIDRERSDIGILITLTSPTRDMTSEAAAKGLYRSEAFFRDYARIQILTIEELLNGKKPDVPILVSPFKRVQWSDTTENGLF
;
A
#
# COMPACT_ATOMS: atom_id res chain seq x y z
N MET A 1 -44.41 -14.07 5.75
CA MET A 1 -43.43 -13.03 5.43
C MET A 1 -44.04 -12.27 4.27
N GLU A 2 -44.31 -10.97 4.44
CA GLU A 2 -44.68 -10.15 3.27
C GLU A 2 -43.45 -10.07 2.36
N GLU A 3 -43.62 -10.42 1.09
CA GLU A 3 -42.58 -10.21 0.09
C GLU A 3 -42.35 -8.70 -0.05
N GLY A 4 -41.09 -8.28 0.12
CA GLY A 4 -40.69 -6.89 -0.04
C GLY A 4 -40.94 -6.36 -1.45
N VAL A 5 -40.92 -5.03 -1.61
CA VAL A 5 -41.06 -4.39 -2.93
C VAL A 5 -39.82 -4.71 -3.77
N ALA A 6 -40.04 -5.15 -5.02
CA ALA A 6 -38.96 -5.39 -5.97
C ALA A 6 -38.11 -4.12 -6.15
N ILE A 7 -36.79 -4.27 -6.05
CA ILE A 7 -35.84 -3.18 -6.19
C ILE A 7 -35.81 -2.71 -7.65
N ASP A 8 -35.87 -1.38 -7.86
CA ASP A 8 -35.76 -0.74 -9.18
C ASP A 8 -34.30 -0.71 -9.69
N ASN A 9 -34.08 -0.26 -10.94
CA ASN A 9 -32.76 -0.11 -11.55
C ASN A 9 -32.09 1.25 -11.25
N VAL A 10 -32.76 2.13 -10.48
CA VAL A 10 -32.20 3.37 -9.95
C VAL A 10 -31.97 3.20 -8.44
N TRP A 11 -30.71 3.31 -8.01
CA TRP A 11 -30.33 3.10 -6.61
C TRP A 11 -29.82 4.38 -5.97
N ASP A 12 -30.49 4.79 -4.89
CA ASP A 12 -30.02 5.86 -4.02
C ASP A 12 -28.97 5.32 -3.06
N ILE A 13 -27.70 5.36 -3.49
CA ILE A 13 -26.54 5.02 -2.68
C ILE A 13 -25.55 6.17 -2.73
N ASP A 14 -25.24 6.74 -1.57
CA ASP A 14 -24.34 7.87 -1.45
C ASP A 14 -22.92 7.52 -1.90
N LYS A 15 -22.27 8.48 -2.56
CA LYS A 15 -20.85 8.39 -2.87
C LYS A 15 -20.03 8.49 -1.58
N LEU A 16 -18.86 7.85 -1.59
CA LEU A 16 -17.91 7.90 -0.49
C LEU A 16 -17.39 9.33 -0.26
N ASN A 17 -17.85 9.96 0.83
CA ASN A 17 -17.33 11.25 1.28
C ASN A 17 -15.93 11.10 1.91
N SER A 18 -15.26 12.22 2.19
CA SER A 18 -13.88 12.23 2.70
C SER A 18 -13.76 11.71 4.13
N SER A 19 -14.82 11.78 4.94
CA SER A 19 -14.83 11.39 6.36
C SER A 19 -15.38 9.99 6.63
N ALA A 20 -15.79 9.27 5.58
CA ALA A 20 -16.38 7.95 5.72
C ALA A 20 -15.40 6.94 6.34
N LYS A 21 -15.90 6.13 7.28
CA LYS A 21 -15.13 5.12 8.03
C LYS A 21 -14.47 4.07 7.13
N GLU A 22 -15.15 3.66 6.06
CA GLU A 22 -14.63 2.69 5.09
C GLU A 22 -13.63 3.30 4.10
N ARG A 23 -13.47 4.62 4.06
CA ARG A 23 -12.63 5.29 3.07
C ARG A 23 -11.18 4.92 3.34
N LEU A 24 -10.54 4.31 2.36
CA LEU A 24 -9.11 4.06 2.33
C LEU A 24 -8.34 5.23 1.72
N GLY A 25 -8.97 6.15 0.99
CA GLY A 25 -8.24 7.19 0.26
C GLY A 25 -7.71 6.71 -1.10
N TYR A 26 -8.13 5.53 -1.53
CA TYR A 26 -8.01 5.10 -2.92
C TYR A 26 -8.93 5.97 -3.80
N PRO A 27 -8.44 6.58 -4.91
CA PRO A 27 -9.16 7.65 -5.61
C PRO A 27 -10.55 7.27 -6.12
N THR A 28 -10.71 6.02 -6.55
CA THR A 28 -11.91 5.52 -7.24
C THR A 28 -12.72 4.53 -6.42
N GLN A 29 -12.46 4.46 -5.11
CA GLN A 29 -13.12 3.54 -4.18
C GLN A 29 -14.65 3.65 -4.26
N LYS A 30 -15.30 2.50 -4.41
CA LYS A 30 -16.76 2.38 -4.35
C LYS A 30 -17.24 2.10 -2.91
N PRO A 31 -18.44 2.57 -2.52
CA PRO A 31 -19.02 2.25 -1.22
C PRO A 31 -19.28 0.75 -1.09
N ILE A 32 -18.99 0.15 0.07
CA ILE A 32 -19.29 -1.27 0.34
C ILE A 32 -20.76 -1.59 0.08
N ALA A 33 -21.67 -0.74 0.54
CA ALA A 33 -23.12 -0.96 0.42
C ALA A 33 -23.60 -1.18 -1.03
N LEU A 34 -22.95 -0.52 -2.00
CA LEU A 34 -23.23 -0.74 -3.42
C LEU A 34 -22.87 -2.16 -3.85
N LEU A 35 -21.69 -2.64 -3.45
CA LEU A 35 -21.21 -3.97 -3.84
C LEU A 35 -21.95 -5.07 -3.08
N GLU A 36 -22.31 -4.86 -1.81
CA GLU A 36 -23.16 -5.78 -1.06
C GLU A 36 -24.49 -6.00 -1.76
N ARG A 37 -25.15 -4.92 -2.20
CA ARG A 37 -26.42 -5.01 -2.94
C ARG A 37 -26.27 -5.81 -4.23
N ILE A 38 -25.23 -5.53 -5.02
CA ILE A 38 -24.98 -6.24 -6.28
C ILE A 38 -24.75 -7.74 -6.03
N ILE A 39 -23.93 -8.08 -5.04
CA ILE A 39 -23.59 -9.47 -4.70
C ILE A 39 -24.82 -10.23 -4.20
N MET A 40 -25.60 -9.64 -3.28
CA MET A 40 -26.83 -10.28 -2.76
C MET A 40 -27.86 -10.53 -3.86
N ALA A 41 -27.99 -9.61 -4.82
CA ALA A 41 -28.93 -9.75 -5.93
C ALA A 41 -28.48 -10.77 -7.00
N SER A 42 -27.19 -11.09 -7.06
CA SER A 42 -26.59 -11.85 -8.18
C SER A 42 -25.94 -13.17 -7.76
N SER A 43 -25.95 -13.52 -6.47
CA SER A 43 -25.28 -14.72 -5.95
C SER A 43 -25.89 -15.18 -4.62
N ASN A 44 -25.69 -16.45 -4.30
CA ASN A 44 -26.02 -17.04 -3.00
C ASN A 44 -24.79 -17.08 -2.08
N GLU A 45 -25.02 -17.33 -0.80
CA GLU A 45 -23.95 -17.61 0.15
C GLU A 45 -23.13 -18.83 -0.32
N GLY A 46 -21.81 -18.75 -0.16
CA GLY A 46 -20.86 -19.77 -0.65
C GLY A 46 -20.48 -19.67 -2.13
N ASP A 47 -21.20 -18.89 -2.95
CA ASP A 47 -20.84 -18.67 -4.36
C ASP A 47 -19.51 -17.91 -4.49
N LEU A 48 -18.88 -18.03 -5.67
CA LEU A 48 -17.63 -17.36 -6.02
C LEU A 48 -17.88 -16.02 -6.74
N VAL A 49 -17.33 -14.94 -6.20
CA VAL A 49 -17.32 -13.61 -6.80
C VAL A 49 -15.95 -13.30 -7.40
N LEU A 50 -15.88 -13.06 -8.70
CA LEU A 50 -14.66 -12.64 -9.40
C LEU A 50 -14.72 -11.15 -9.72
N ASP A 51 -13.68 -10.40 -9.32
CA ASP A 51 -13.46 -9.03 -9.73
C ASP A 51 -12.06 -8.87 -10.34
N PRO A 52 -11.93 -8.79 -11.67
CA PRO A 52 -10.63 -8.70 -12.34
C PRO A 52 -10.02 -7.28 -12.31
N PHE A 53 -10.69 -6.31 -11.67
CA PHE A 53 -10.24 -4.92 -11.52
C PHE A 53 -10.52 -4.41 -10.10
N CYS A 54 -10.19 -5.24 -9.10
CA CYS A 54 -10.71 -5.09 -7.74
C CYS A 54 -10.20 -3.85 -7.00
N GLY A 55 -9.12 -3.20 -7.47
CA GLY A 55 -8.58 -1.97 -6.89
C GLY A 55 -8.32 -2.11 -5.40
N CYS A 56 -8.92 -1.26 -4.57
CA CYS A 56 -8.80 -1.35 -3.11
C CYS A 56 -9.69 -2.43 -2.45
N GLY A 57 -10.17 -3.41 -3.23
CA GLY A 57 -10.88 -4.61 -2.77
C GLY A 57 -12.25 -4.36 -2.15
N THR A 58 -13.00 -3.34 -2.58
CA THR A 58 -14.38 -3.17 -2.08
C THR A 58 -15.23 -4.40 -2.39
N THR A 59 -15.12 -4.98 -3.59
CA THR A 59 -15.85 -6.20 -3.97
C THR A 59 -15.43 -7.40 -3.13
N VAL A 60 -14.12 -7.59 -2.92
CA VAL A 60 -13.56 -8.65 -2.06
C VAL A 60 -14.08 -8.52 -0.63
N THR A 61 -14.10 -7.31 -0.08
CA THR A 61 -14.61 -7.03 1.28
C THR A 61 -16.11 -7.32 1.40
N ALA A 62 -16.90 -6.88 0.41
CA ALA A 62 -18.34 -7.13 0.39
C ALA A 62 -18.66 -8.62 0.24
N ALA A 63 -17.94 -9.33 -0.63
CA ALA A 63 -18.08 -10.78 -0.80
C ALA A 63 -17.74 -11.52 0.50
N GLN A 64 -16.62 -11.18 1.13
CA GLN A 64 -16.20 -11.76 2.42
C GLN A 64 -17.26 -11.56 3.51
N LYS A 65 -17.76 -10.33 3.67
CA LYS A 65 -18.79 -10.01 4.68
C LYS A 65 -20.11 -10.75 4.44
N LEU A 66 -20.42 -11.02 3.18
CA LEU A 66 -21.61 -11.76 2.78
C LEU A 66 -21.37 -13.27 2.71
N ASN A 67 -20.26 -13.81 3.23
CA ASN A 67 -19.94 -15.24 3.19
C ASN A 67 -19.88 -15.84 1.77
N ARG A 68 -19.39 -15.07 0.79
CA ARG A 68 -19.06 -15.56 -0.56
C ARG A 68 -17.55 -15.83 -0.65
N GLN A 69 -17.20 -16.81 -1.47
CA GLN A 69 -15.81 -16.97 -1.93
C GLN A 69 -15.47 -15.82 -2.90
N TRP A 70 -14.20 -15.47 -3.02
CA TRP A 70 -13.82 -14.36 -3.90
C TRP A 70 -12.45 -14.56 -4.56
N ILE A 71 -12.31 -13.97 -5.76
CA ILE A 71 -11.03 -13.76 -6.43
C ILE A 71 -10.97 -12.30 -6.84
N GLY A 72 -9.95 -11.58 -6.37
CA GLY A 72 -9.67 -10.21 -6.76
C GLY A 72 -8.37 -10.13 -7.55
N ILE A 73 -8.39 -9.47 -8.70
CA ILE A 73 -7.19 -9.25 -9.52
C ILE A 73 -7.01 -7.74 -9.71
N ASP A 74 -5.78 -7.28 -9.53
CA ASP A 74 -5.37 -5.91 -9.90
C ASP A 74 -3.93 -5.96 -10.41
N ILE A 75 -3.60 -5.07 -11.35
CA ILE A 75 -2.25 -4.98 -11.93
C ILE A 75 -1.24 -4.35 -10.95
N THR A 76 -1.71 -3.68 -9.91
CA THR A 76 -0.87 -2.91 -8.99
C THR A 76 -0.68 -3.63 -7.67
N HIS A 77 0.58 -3.85 -7.28
CA HIS A 77 0.91 -4.43 -5.96
C HIS A 77 0.46 -3.55 -4.78
N LEU A 78 0.25 -2.25 -5.01
CA LEU A 78 -0.30 -1.34 -4.02
C LEU A 78 -1.76 -1.68 -3.69
N ALA A 79 -2.57 -1.98 -4.72
CA ALA A 79 -3.94 -2.43 -4.55
C ALA A 79 -3.97 -3.73 -3.76
N THR A 80 -3.21 -4.75 -4.18
CA THR A 80 -3.15 -6.03 -3.47
C THR A 80 -2.75 -5.88 -2.00
N ASN A 81 -1.74 -5.04 -1.70
CA ASN A 81 -1.34 -4.79 -0.32
C ASN A 81 -2.43 -4.09 0.51
N LEU A 82 -3.17 -3.15 -0.09
CA LEU A 82 -4.32 -2.53 0.57
C LEU A 82 -5.43 -3.54 0.90
N ILE A 83 -5.68 -4.48 0.00
CA ILE A 83 -6.67 -5.54 0.22
C ILE A 83 -6.24 -6.39 1.42
N LYS A 84 -4.97 -6.80 1.49
CA LYS A 84 -4.44 -7.56 2.63
C LYS A 84 -4.63 -6.83 3.95
N LEU A 85 -4.25 -5.55 4.01
CA LEU A 85 -4.44 -4.72 5.20
C LEU A 85 -5.91 -4.60 5.57
N ARG A 86 -6.80 -4.40 4.60
CA ARG A 86 -8.24 -4.27 4.83
C ARG A 86 -8.85 -5.57 5.34
N LEU A 87 -8.46 -6.71 4.79
CA LEU A 87 -8.93 -8.04 5.22
C LEU A 87 -8.44 -8.37 6.63
N ALA A 88 -7.19 -8.05 6.96
CA ALA A 88 -6.66 -8.19 8.31
C ALA A 88 -7.39 -7.26 9.30
N ASP A 89 -7.57 -5.99 8.95
CA ASP A 89 -8.22 -5.00 9.83
C ASP A 89 -9.71 -5.29 10.07
N MET A 90 -10.45 -5.79 9.07
CA MET A 90 -11.90 -5.97 9.15
C MET A 90 -12.34 -7.39 9.56
N PHE A 91 -11.55 -8.41 9.21
CA PHE A 91 -11.94 -9.81 9.35
C PHE A 91 -10.84 -10.67 9.99
N GLU A 92 -9.74 -10.06 10.43
CA GLU A 92 -8.58 -10.74 11.00
C GLU A 92 -7.95 -11.78 10.06
N LEU A 93 -8.16 -11.67 8.74
CA LEU A 93 -7.66 -12.64 7.76
C LEU A 93 -6.23 -12.37 7.34
N GLU A 94 -5.44 -13.44 7.25
CA GLU A 94 -4.02 -13.41 6.91
C GLU A 94 -3.71 -14.20 5.63
N PRO A 95 -2.81 -13.68 4.75
CA PRO A 95 -2.33 -14.45 3.61
C PRO A 95 -1.72 -15.79 4.03
N LYS A 96 -1.86 -16.82 3.19
CA LYS A 96 -1.40 -18.21 3.38
C LYS A 96 -2.07 -18.98 4.52
N ARG A 97 -2.79 -18.30 5.42
CA ARG A 97 -3.64 -18.92 6.44
C ARG A 97 -5.07 -19.02 5.95
N ASP A 98 -5.61 -17.91 5.43
CA ASP A 98 -7.02 -17.80 5.08
C ASP A 98 -7.25 -17.59 3.57
N TYR A 99 -6.26 -17.05 2.84
CA TYR A 99 -6.33 -16.84 1.39
C TYR A 99 -4.95 -16.83 0.73
N ASP A 100 -4.91 -17.16 -0.55
CA ASP A 100 -3.69 -17.13 -1.36
C ASP A 100 -3.48 -15.77 -2.04
N VAL A 101 -2.21 -15.38 -2.19
CA VAL A 101 -1.82 -14.21 -2.99
C VAL A 101 -0.89 -14.69 -4.09
N THR A 102 -1.32 -14.54 -5.34
CA THR A 102 -0.55 -14.97 -6.52
C THR A 102 0.01 -13.79 -7.29
N GLY A 103 1.20 -13.94 -7.87
CA GLY A 103 1.78 -12.95 -8.79
C GLY A 103 2.62 -11.87 -8.13
N GLU A 104 2.96 -12.01 -6.85
CA GLU A 104 3.96 -11.18 -6.19
C GLU A 104 5.20 -12.01 -5.80
N PRO A 105 6.40 -11.42 -5.84
CA PRO A 105 7.57 -12.07 -5.29
C PRO A 105 7.47 -12.28 -3.78
N GLU A 106 7.76 -13.51 -3.35
CA GLU A 106 7.80 -13.88 -1.93
C GLU A 106 9.23 -14.05 -1.39
N ASP A 107 10.20 -14.20 -2.28
CA ASP A 107 11.60 -14.42 -1.95
C ASP A 107 12.54 -13.59 -2.83
N PHE A 108 13.84 -13.71 -2.55
CA PHE A 108 14.87 -13.01 -3.30
C PHE A 108 14.92 -13.42 -4.78
N THR A 109 14.63 -14.69 -5.08
CA THR A 109 14.67 -15.25 -6.44
C THR A 109 13.56 -14.63 -7.29
N GLY A 110 12.32 -14.64 -6.82
CA GLY A 110 11.19 -14.00 -7.48
C GLY A 110 11.38 -12.49 -7.61
N ALA A 111 11.99 -11.84 -6.61
CA ALA A 111 12.28 -10.41 -6.68
C ALA A 111 13.29 -10.09 -7.80
N THR A 112 14.30 -10.94 -7.95
CA THR A 112 15.30 -10.84 -9.01
C THR A 112 14.68 -11.10 -10.39
N GLU A 113 13.82 -12.10 -10.51
CA GLU A 113 13.11 -12.39 -11.75
C GLU A 113 12.21 -11.21 -12.17
N LEU A 114 11.42 -10.66 -11.25
CA LEU A 114 10.59 -9.48 -11.52
C LEU A 114 11.44 -8.27 -11.94
N ALA A 115 12.57 -8.05 -11.28
CA ALA A 115 13.51 -6.98 -11.65
C ALA A 115 14.07 -7.11 -13.08
N LEU A 116 14.31 -8.34 -13.54
CA LEU A 116 14.81 -8.63 -14.88
C LEU A 116 13.71 -8.50 -15.95
N GLN A 117 12.50 -8.98 -15.64
CA GLN A 117 11.38 -8.96 -16.58
C GLN A 117 10.80 -7.55 -16.76
N ASN A 118 10.58 -6.82 -15.66
CA ASN A 118 9.94 -5.51 -15.70
C ASN A 118 10.39 -4.61 -14.54
N ARG A 119 11.35 -3.72 -14.83
CA ARG A 119 11.86 -2.74 -13.86
C ARG A 119 10.74 -1.91 -13.20
N TYR A 120 9.71 -1.50 -13.93
CA TYR A 120 8.65 -0.65 -13.36
C TYR A 120 7.76 -1.43 -12.39
N GLN A 121 7.39 -2.67 -12.72
CA GLN A 121 6.65 -3.52 -11.79
C GLN A 121 7.49 -3.84 -10.55
N PHE A 122 8.78 -4.12 -10.72
CA PHE A 122 9.69 -4.29 -9.59
C PHE A 122 9.73 -3.06 -8.69
N GLN A 123 9.81 -1.85 -9.27
CA GLN A 123 9.79 -0.61 -8.48
C GLN A 123 8.47 -0.45 -7.70
N TRP A 124 7.33 -0.70 -8.34
CA TRP A 124 6.02 -0.61 -7.69
C TRP A 124 5.85 -1.64 -6.56
N TRP A 125 6.26 -2.88 -6.81
CA TRP A 125 6.29 -3.94 -5.81
C TRP A 125 7.23 -3.58 -4.63
N ALA A 126 8.47 -3.16 -4.92
CA ALA A 126 9.42 -2.79 -3.88
C ALA A 126 8.91 -1.62 -3.02
N THR A 127 8.23 -0.62 -3.62
CA THR A 127 7.59 0.46 -2.84
C THR A 127 6.43 -0.03 -1.99
N SER A 128 5.67 -1.03 -2.43
CA SER A 128 4.52 -1.54 -1.67
C SER A 128 4.97 -2.28 -0.40
N LEU A 129 6.15 -2.91 -0.39
CA LEU A 129 6.72 -3.56 0.80
C LEU A 129 6.83 -2.64 2.02
N ILE A 130 6.99 -1.34 1.79
CA ILE A 130 7.10 -0.33 2.85
C ILE A 130 5.86 0.57 2.96
N ASN A 131 4.75 0.21 2.29
CA ASN A 131 3.55 1.03 2.18
C ASN A 131 3.80 2.44 1.58
N ALA A 132 4.79 2.58 0.71
CA ALA A 132 5.01 3.83 -0.01
C ALA A 132 4.07 3.94 -1.22
N ARG A 133 3.56 5.14 -1.46
CA ARG A 133 2.76 5.43 -2.66
C ARG A 133 3.69 5.60 -3.87
N PRO A 134 3.48 4.87 -4.98
CA PRO A 134 4.23 5.09 -6.22
C PRO A 134 4.17 6.54 -6.68
N TYR A 135 5.30 7.09 -7.12
CA TYR A 135 5.41 8.48 -7.54
C TYR A 135 5.22 8.65 -9.06
N GLY A 136 4.11 9.31 -9.43
CA GLY A 136 3.79 9.73 -10.79
C GLY A 136 3.41 8.59 -11.74
N ASP A 137 2.62 8.91 -12.78
CA ASP A 137 2.39 8.02 -13.92
C ASP A 137 3.62 8.08 -14.85
N LYS A 138 4.68 7.33 -14.49
CA LYS A 138 5.99 7.38 -15.17
C LYS A 138 5.98 6.97 -16.65
N LYS A 139 4.83 6.60 -17.24
CA LYS A 139 4.72 6.33 -18.68
C LYS A 139 5.02 7.56 -19.57
N ARG A 140 5.11 8.79 -19.04
CA ARG A 140 5.37 10.02 -19.84
C ARG A 140 6.14 11.16 -19.14
N GLY A 141 7.20 10.89 -18.36
CA GLY A 141 7.92 11.96 -17.62
C GLY A 141 9.44 11.82 -17.55
N LYS A 142 10.14 12.94 -17.31
CA LYS A 142 11.59 13.01 -17.02
C LYS A 142 11.90 12.24 -15.73
N ASP A 143 13.01 11.50 -15.68
CA ASP A 143 13.45 10.82 -14.47
C ASP A 143 13.73 11.84 -13.35
N THR A 144 12.89 11.82 -12.32
CA THR A 144 12.98 12.71 -11.16
C THR A 144 13.88 12.15 -10.06
N GLY A 145 14.25 10.87 -10.16
CA GLY A 145 14.91 10.11 -9.10
C GLY A 145 13.98 9.64 -7.97
N ILE A 146 12.66 9.85 -8.09
CA ILE A 146 11.66 9.48 -7.07
C ILE A 146 10.84 8.31 -7.59
N ASP A 147 10.83 7.18 -6.87
CA ASP A 147 10.02 5.99 -7.19
C ASP A 147 8.77 5.89 -6.32
N GLY A 148 8.83 6.39 -5.09
CA GLY A 148 7.68 6.47 -4.20
C GLY A 148 7.78 7.56 -3.15
N ILE A 149 6.68 7.79 -2.46
CA ILE A 149 6.58 8.66 -1.30
C ILE A 149 6.03 7.86 -0.13
N LEU A 150 6.78 7.83 0.97
CA LEU A 150 6.32 7.33 2.26
C LEU A 150 5.88 8.50 3.13
N TYR A 151 4.71 8.40 3.77
CA TYR A 151 4.22 9.45 4.66
C TYR A 151 4.46 9.06 6.12
N PHE A 152 4.84 10.04 6.93
CA PHE A 152 5.00 9.86 8.37
C PHE A 152 4.57 11.14 9.10
N SER A 153 4.28 11.03 10.39
CA SER A 153 3.93 12.15 11.25
C SER A 153 4.91 12.24 12.39
N ASP A 154 5.40 13.46 12.61
CA ASP A 154 6.38 13.78 13.65
C ASP A 154 5.87 14.83 14.65
N GLU A 155 4.65 15.33 14.45
CA GLU A 155 3.97 16.27 15.33
C GLU A 155 2.48 15.99 15.21
N LYS A 156 1.71 16.32 16.24
CA LYS A 156 0.25 16.22 16.20
C LYS A 156 -0.26 17.05 15.00
N ASP A 157 -0.89 16.37 14.05
CA ASP A 157 -1.52 16.92 12.84
C ASP A 157 -0.61 17.42 11.70
N LYS A 158 0.71 17.17 11.74
CA LYS A 158 1.59 17.39 10.56
C LYS A 158 2.07 16.09 9.94
N VAL A 159 1.70 15.91 8.67
CA VAL A 159 2.20 14.83 7.82
C VAL A 159 3.41 15.33 7.04
N LYS A 160 4.52 14.62 7.20
CA LYS A 160 5.77 14.78 6.46
C LYS A 160 5.91 13.65 5.43
N LYS A 161 6.84 13.85 4.49
CA LYS A 161 7.12 12.88 3.42
C LYS A 161 8.59 12.44 3.48
N ALA A 162 8.82 11.16 3.28
CA ALA A 162 10.12 10.59 2.94
C ALA A 162 10.14 10.21 1.46
N ILE A 163 11.24 10.52 0.79
CA ILE A 163 11.45 10.18 -0.63
C ILE A 163 11.98 8.76 -0.75
N VAL A 164 11.34 7.95 -1.59
CA VAL A 164 11.77 6.57 -1.85
C VAL A 164 12.37 6.48 -3.24
N SER A 165 13.57 5.89 -3.35
CA SER A 165 14.18 5.48 -4.61
C SER A 165 14.49 3.98 -4.56
N VAL A 166 14.27 3.29 -5.67
CA VAL A 166 14.43 1.84 -5.80
C VAL A 166 15.48 1.53 -6.86
N LYS A 167 16.46 0.68 -6.53
CA LYS A 167 17.53 0.23 -7.44
C LYS A 167 17.59 -1.29 -7.51
N SER A 168 17.34 -1.83 -8.71
CA SER A 168 17.43 -3.27 -9.00
C SER A 168 18.78 -3.72 -9.57
N GLY A 169 19.61 -2.79 -10.06
CA GLY A 169 20.89 -3.09 -10.70
C GLY A 169 22.10 -2.92 -9.76
N LYS A 170 23.28 -2.77 -10.35
CA LYS A 170 24.51 -2.45 -9.62
C LYS A 170 24.31 -1.14 -8.85
N VAL A 171 24.33 -1.24 -7.52
CA VAL A 171 24.24 -0.09 -6.64
C VAL A 171 25.62 0.47 -6.34
N SER A 172 25.69 1.78 -6.13
CA SER A 172 26.93 2.47 -5.78
C SER A 172 26.66 3.72 -4.94
N VAL A 173 27.74 4.32 -4.44
CA VAL A 173 27.68 5.56 -3.66
C VAL A 173 27.01 6.71 -4.41
N SER A 174 27.04 6.73 -5.75
CA SER A 174 26.33 7.75 -6.52
C SER A 174 24.83 7.72 -6.28
N ASN A 175 24.23 6.54 -6.11
CA ASN A 175 22.79 6.42 -5.86
C ASN A 175 22.39 7.06 -4.53
N VAL A 176 23.27 6.99 -3.52
CA VAL A 176 23.06 7.64 -2.21
C VAL A 176 23.18 9.16 -2.34
N ARG A 177 24.17 9.65 -3.11
CA ARG A 177 24.34 11.09 -3.37
C ARG A 177 23.18 11.67 -4.16
N ASP A 178 22.75 10.98 -5.21
CA ASP A 178 21.62 11.35 -6.05
C ASP A 178 20.35 11.45 -5.20
N LEU A 179 20.08 10.45 -4.36
CA LEU A 179 18.95 10.49 -3.43
C LEU A 179 19.07 11.66 -2.45
N GLY A 180 20.26 11.93 -1.91
CA GLY A 180 20.52 13.11 -1.08
C GLY A 180 20.14 14.42 -1.78
N HIS A 181 20.54 14.61 -3.03
CA HIS A 181 20.17 15.79 -3.82
C HIS A 181 18.66 15.88 -4.07
N VAL A 182 17.99 14.75 -4.28
CA VAL A 182 16.53 14.71 -4.44
C VAL A 182 15.83 15.10 -3.14
N ILE A 183 16.26 14.57 -1.99
CA ILE A 183 15.71 14.93 -0.67
C ILE A 183 15.82 16.45 -0.44
N ASP A 184 17.00 17.02 -0.70
CA ASP A 184 17.24 18.47 -0.56
C ASP A 184 16.32 19.28 -1.50
N ARG A 185 16.27 18.88 -2.78
CA ARG A 185 15.44 19.54 -3.81
C ARG A 185 13.95 19.51 -3.44
N GLU A 186 13.46 18.37 -2.97
CA GLU A 186 12.06 18.14 -2.63
C GLU A 186 11.68 18.63 -1.23
N ARG A 187 12.64 19.19 -0.48
CA ARG A 187 12.53 19.61 0.93
C ARG A 187 11.94 18.50 1.81
N SER A 188 12.45 17.28 1.63
CA SER A 188 12.09 16.13 2.43
C SER A 188 13.09 15.96 3.57
N ASP A 189 12.64 15.40 4.68
CA ASP A 189 13.48 15.20 5.86
C ASP A 189 14.25 13.87 5.80
N ILE A 190 13.67 12.85 5.15
CA ILE A 190 14.20 11.48 5.11
C ILE A 190 14.17 10.96 3.68
N GLY A 191 15.17 10.20 3.29
CA GLY A 191 15.14 9.37 2.09
C GLY A 191 15.39 7.90 2.37
N ILE A 192 14.75 7.06 1.58
CA ILE A 192 14.81 5.61 1.68
C ILE A 192 15.28 5.08 0.32
N LEU A 193 16.47 4.47 0.32
CA LEU A 193 17.01 3.76 -0.83
C LEU A 193 16.71 2.27 -0.67
N ILE A 194 15.81 1.74 -1.49
CA ILE A 194 15.54 0.31 -1.56
C ILE A 194 16.45 -0.31 -2.60
N THR A 195 17.18 -1.36 -2.23
CA THR A 195 18.14 -2.03 -3.11
C THR A 195 17.83 -3.51 -3.24
N LEU A 196 17.91 -4.05 -4.46
CA LEU A 196 17.82 -5.50 -4.64
C LEU A 196 19.02 -6.21 -4.01
N THR A 197 20.21 -5.62 -4.12
CA THR A 197 21.46 -6.19 -3.61
C THR A 197 21.95 -5.45 -2.36
N SER A 198 22.83 -6.09 -1.60
CA SER A 198 23.46 -5.49 -0.42
C SER A 198 24.24 -4.22 -0.78
N PRO A 199 24.17 -3.15 0.05
CA PRO A 199 24.95 -1.95 -0.19
C PRO A 199 26.45 -2.16 0.04
N THR A 200 27.25 -1.34 -0.64
CA THR A 200 28.70 -1.29 -0.37
C THR A 200 28.98 -0.49 0.91
N ARG A 201 30.14 -0.71 1.52
CA ARG A 201 30.59 0.06 2.71
C ARG A 201 30.60 1.57 2.46
N ASP A 202 30.99 1.99 1.26
CA ASP A 202 31.01 3.40 0.86
C ASP A 202 29.60 3.99 0.82
N MET A 203 28.60 3.23 0.37
CA MET A 203 27.20 3.67 0.40
C MET A 203 26.72 3.88 1.82
N THR A 204 26.98 2.93 2.73
CA THR A 204 26.59 3.06 4.14
C THR A 204 27.29 4.25 4.80
N SER A 205 28.56 4.47 4.48
CA SER A 205 29.35 5.60 5.01
C SER A 205 28.84 6.94 4.48
N GLU A 206 28.52 7.03 3.19
CA GLU A 206 27.92 8.22 2.57
C GLU A 206 26.53 8.51 3.14
N ALA A 207 25.69 7.48 3.34
CA ALA A 207 24.37 7.65 3.93
C ALA A 207 24.46 8.20 5.37
N ALA A 208 25.37 7.67 6.18
CA ALA A 208 25.64 8.17 7.52
C ALA A 208 26.14 9.63 7.51
N ALA A 209 26.99 9.98 6.54
CA ALA A 209 27.52 11.35 6.40
C ALA A 209 26.44 12.40 6.05
N LYS A 210 25.26 11.99 5.57
CA LYS A 210 24.12 12.91 5.35
C LYS A 210 23.43 13.34 6.65
N GLY A 211 23.81 12.74 7.77
CA GLY A 211 23.37 13.14 9.11
C GLY A 211 22.05 12.51 9.52
N LEU A 212 21.43 13.14 10.51
CA LEU A 212 20.24 12.64 11.19
C LEU A 212 19.10 13.64 11.04
N TYR A 213 17.89 13.11 10.97
CA TYR A 213 16.65 13.83 11.19
C TYR A 213 16.29 13.76 12.67
N ARG A 214 16.23 14.92 13.34
CA ARG A 214 15.82 15.03 14.74
C ARG A 214 14.30 15.14 14.83
N SER A 215 13.67 14.19 15.51
CA SER A 215 12.29 14.34 15.97
C SER A 215 12.28 14.99 17.35
N GLU A 216 11.67 16.17 17.44
CA GLU A 216 11.43 16.80 18.74
C GLU A 216 10.29 16.15 19.51
N ALA A 217 9.26 15.65 18.82
CA ALA A 217 8.11 15.02 19.50
C ALA A 217 8.46 13.67 20.13
N PHE A 218 9.35 12.90 19.51
CA PHE A 218 9.80 11.60 20.04
C PHE A 218 11.15 11.68 20.74
N PHE A 219 11.79 12.85 20.77
CA PHE A 219 13.15 13.07 21.28
C PHE A 219 14.17 12.06 20.73
N ARG A 220 13.99 11.64 19.48
CA ARG A 220 14.73 10.56 18.83
C ARG A 220 15.30 11.01 17.48
N ASP A 221 16.48 10.50 17.17
CA ASP A 221 17.13 10.72 15.88
C ASP A 221 16.84 9.57 14.92
N TYR A 222 16.64 9.91 13.66
CA TYR A 222 16.43 8.98 12.56
C TYR A 222 17.49 9.21 11.49
N ALA A 223 17.97 8.16 10.84
CA ALA A 223 18.91 8.32 9.73
C ALA A 223 18.26 9.13 8.60
N ARG A 224 18.93 10.20 8.16
CA ARG A 224 18.43 11.06 7.08
C ARG A 224 18.36 10.31 5.75
N ILE A 225 19.29 9.40 5.51
CA ILE A 225 19.20 8.41 4.42
C ILE A 225 19.28 7.01 5.02
N GLN A 226 18.27 6.19 4.71
CA GLN A 226 18.22 4.78 5.04
C GLN A 226 18.42 3.95 3.78
N ILE A 227 19.18 2.86 3.91
CA ILE A 227 19.31 1.86 2.85
C ILE A 227 18.67 0.57 3.35
N LEU A 228 17.69 0.07 2.61
CA LEU A 228 16.93 -1.15 2.93
C LEU A 228 17.07 -2.13 1.77
N THR A 229 17.49 -3.35 2.05
CA THR A 229 17.54 -4.37 0.99
C THR A 229 16.20 -5.08 0.84
N ILE A 230 15.91 -5.61 -0.34
CA ILE A 230 14.71 -6.43 -0.56
C ILE A 230 14.65 -7.61 0.42
N GLU A 231 15.79 -8.28 0.66
CA GLU A 231 15.88 -9.39 1.61
C GLU A 231 15.50 -8.96 3.03
N GLU A 232 16.00 -7.81 3.49
CA GLU A 232 15.61 -7.27 4.80
C GLU A 232 14.11 -6.95 4.88
N LEU A 233 13.54 -6.37 3.83
CA LEU A 233 12.12 -6.01 3.77
C LEU A 233 11.22 -7.26 3.78
N LEU A 234 11.59 -8.30 3.02
CA LEU A 234 10.90 -9.59 3.03
C LEU A 234 10.96 -10.27 4.41
N ASN A 235 12.05 -10.05 5.15
CA ASN A 235 12.20 -10.50 6.54
C ASN A 235 11.56 -9.54 7.58
N GLY A 236 10.73 -8.59 7.14
CA GLY A 236 9.92 -7.74 8.01
C GLY A 236 10.61 -6.48 8.53
N LYS A 237 11.82 -6.14 8.06
CA LYS A 237 12.43 -4.84 8.36
C LYS A 237 11.55 -3.73 7.78
N LYS A 238 11.35 -2.67 8.55
CA LYS A 238 10.56 -1.49 8.14
C LYS A 238 11.45 -0.25 8.10
N PRO A 239 11.09 0.79 7.32
CA PRO A 239 11.73 2.09 7.44
C PRO A 239 11.63 2.63 8.87
N ASP A 240 12.73 3.15 9.38
CA ASP A 240 12.80 3.77 10.69
C ASP A 240 12.41 5.24 10.56
N VAL A 241 11.13 5.53 10.74
CA VAL A 241 10.55 6.88 10.73
C VAL A 241 9.67 7.03 11.98
N PRO A 242 9.31 8.25 12.39
CA PRO A 242 8.46 8.54 13.56
C PRO A 242 7.15 7.71 13.64
N ILE A 243 6.00 8.28 13.29
CA ILE A 243 4.75 7.52 13.14
C ILE A 243 4.49 7.33 11.65
N LEU A 244 4.52 6.08 11.17
CA LEU A 244 4.08 5.76 9.81
C LEU A 244 2.62 6.18 9.62
N VAL A 245 2.41 7.06 8.65
CA VAL A 245 1.07 7.45 8.20
C VAL A 245 0.82 6.66 6.93
N SER A 246 -0.15 5.76 6.99
CA SER A 246 -0.55 5.05 5.78
C SER A 246 -0.97 6.07 4.71
N PRO A 247 -0.51 5.94 3.45
CA PRO A 247 -0.98 6.79 2.35
C PRO A 247 -2.49 6.65 2.15
N PHE A 248 -3.06 5.61 2.75
CA PHE A 248 -4.46 5.29 2.78
C PHE A 248 -4.99 5.41 4.22
N LYS A 249 -6.18 5.95 4.40
CA LYS A 249 -6.84 5.98 5.72
C LYS A 249 -7.04 4.54 6.20
N ARG A 250 -6.71 4.25 7.47
CA ARG A 250 -7.10 2.98 8.10
C ARG A 250 -8.61 2.93 8.21
N VAL A 251 -9.17 1.74 8.00
CA VAL A 251 -10.61 1.54 8.22
C VAL A 251 -10.87 1.68 9.73
N GLN A 252 -11.72 2.63 10.12
CA GLN A 252 -12.27 2.66 11.47
C GLN A 252 -13.56 1.83 11.45
N TRP A 253 -13.42 0.50 11.37
CA TRP A 253 -14.57 -0.39 11.39
C TRP A 253 -15.04 -0.60 12.83
N SER A 254 -16.34 -0.55 13.03
CA SER A 254 -17.02 -0.99 14.23
C SER A 254 -18.25 -1.73 13.74
N ASP A 255 -18.36 -3.03 14.03
CA ASP A 255 -19.57 -3.79 13.71
C ASP A 255 -20.75 -3.13 14.42
N THR A 256 -21.56 -2.38 13.66
CA THR A 256 -22.86 -1.88 14.11
C THR A 256 -24.00 -2.76 13.60
N THR A 257 -23.71 -3.96 13.09
CA THR A 257 -24.74 -4.96 12.77
C THR A 257 -25.00 -5.86 13.97
N GLU A 258 -25.46 -5.27 15.07
CA GLU A 258 -26.53 -5.90 15.83
C GLU A 258 -27.84 -5.38 15.25
N ASN A 259 -28.64 -6.31 14.72
CA ASN A 259 -30.04 -6.17 14.29
C ASN A 259 -30.31 -5.53 12.91
N GLY A 260 -30.81 -6.37 12.00
CA GLY A 260 -31.60 -5.92 10.86
C GLY A 260 -31.46 -6.81 9.63
N LEU A 261 -31.99 -8.03 9.70
CA LEU A 261 -32.53 -8.69 8.51
C LEU A 261 -33.53 -7.72 7.86
N PHE A 262 -33.28 -7.35 6.61
CA PHE A 262 -34.30 -6.83 5.69
C PHE A 262 -34.34 -7.77 4.49
#